data_AF-A0A8T2DRQ2-F1
#
_entry.id   AF-A0A8T2DRQ2-F1
#
_cell.length_a   1.000
_cell.length_b   1.000
_cell.length_c   1.000
_cell.angle_alpha   90.00
_cell.angle_beta   90.00
_cell.angle_gamma   90.00
#
_symmetry.space_group_name_H-M   'P 1'
#
loop_
_entity.id
_entity.type
_entity.pdbx_description
1 polymer ?
#
loop_
_entity_poly.entity_id
_entity_poly.type
_entity_poly.pdbx_seq_one_letter_code
_entity_poly.pdbx_strand_id
1 'polypeptide(L)'
;MFQIQLKGSYEYTPGIWTKQQVKAWKPIIDAVHDKGNIFFCQIWHVGVSNRDGEAPISCTDKAMMHTKDLFTPPRRLSTEEFPGIVNEMLWKMALVKWSFMVT
;
A
#
# COMPACT_ATOMS: atom_id res chain seq x y z
N MET A 1 2.22 9.74 11.50
CA MET A 1 1.91 8.46 10.85
C MET A 1 1.56 8.74 9.41
N PHE A 2 2.19 8.08 8.45
CA PHE A 2 1.90 8.27 7.02
C PHE A 2 1.43 6.96 6.39
N GLN A 3 0.46 7.06 5.50
CA GLN A 3 -0.08 5.92 4.76
C GLN A 3 0.63 5.82 3.41
N ILE A 4 1.13 4.63 3.12
CA ILE A 4 1.73 4.33 1.82
C ILE A 4 0.91 3.24 1.16
N GLN A 5 0.44 3.52 -0.05
CA GLN A 5 -0.26 2.53 -0.84
C GLN A 5 0.70 1.46 -1.36
N LEU A 6 0.19 0.24 -1.41
CA LEU A 6 0.85 -0.87 -2.08
C LEU A 6 0.65 -0.80 -3.60
N LYS A 7 -0.55 -0.37 -4.03
CA LYS A 7 -0.96 -0.22 -5.42
C LYS A 7 -1.84 1.02 -5.54
N GLY A 8 -1.74 1.74 -6.64
CA GLY A 8 -2.21 3.13 -6.79
C GLY A 8 -3.71 3.30 -6.96
N SER A 9 -4.49 2.94 -5.94
CA SER A 9 -5.96 2.84 -6.01
C SER A 9 -6.73 4.07 -5.56
N TYR A 10 -6.08 5.01 -4.87
CA TYR A 10 -6.66 6.33 -4.58
C TYR A 10 -5.76 7.42 -5.10
N GLU A 11 -6.34 8.31 -5.89
CA GLU A 11 -5.68 9.48 -6.43
C GLU A 11 -5.03 10.30 -5.32
N TYR A 12 -3.86 10.88 -5.64
CA TYR A 12 -3.07 11.74 -4.74
C TYR A 12 -2.52 11.08 -3.46
N THR A 13 -2.73 9.79 -3.25
CA THR A 13 -2.13 9.10 -2.11
C THR A 13 -0.71 8.64 -2.48
N PRO A 14 0.29 8.83 -1.59
CA PRO A 14 1.66 8.48 -1.91
C PRO A 14 1.91 6.97 -1.93
N GLY A 15 2.81 6.56 -2.83
CA GLY A 15 3.29 5.19 -2.99
C GLY A 15 4.76 5.02 -2.60
N ILE A 16 5.29 3.80 -2.74
CA ILE A 16 6.71 3.48 -2.47
C ILE A 16 7.31 2.42 -3.40
N TRP A 17 6.68 2.12 -4.52
CA TRP A 17 7.13 1.04 -5.42
C TRP A 17 8.09 1.52 -6.52
N THR A 18 8.30 2.85 -6.65
CA THR A 18 9.29 3.41 -7.59
C THR A 18 10.46 4.07 -6.88
N LYS A 19 11.63 4.09 -7.52
CA LYS A 19 12.82 4.79 -6.99
C LYS A 19 12.58 6.28 -6.76
N GLN A 20 11.75 6.91 -7.59
CA GLN A 20 11.39 8.33 -7.44
C GLN A 20 10.56 8.56 -6.18
N GLN A 21 9.57 7.70 -5.93
CA GLN A 21 8.77 7.74 -4.70
C GLN A 21 9.64 7.55 -3.46
N VAL A 22 10.56 6.58 -3.47
CA VAL A 22 11.51 6.35 -2.36
C VAL A 22 12.34 7.60 -2.08
N LYS A 23 12.90 8.24 -3.12
CA LYS A 23 13.68 9.48 -2.96
C LYS A 23 12.83 10.65 -2.43
N ALA A 24 11.58 10.76 -2.86
CA ALA A 24 10.67 11.82 -2.40
C ALA A 24 10.30 11.70 -0.91
N TRP A 25 10.26 10.48 -0.38
CA TRP A 25 10.02 10.24 1.05
C TRP A 25 11.19 10.60 1.96
N LYS A 26 12.42 10.52 1.45
CA LYS A 26 13.63 10.74 2.25
C LYS A 26 13.65 12.08 3.02
N PRO A 27 13.46 13.25 2.39
CA PRO A 27 13.48 14.52 3.13
C PRO A 27 12.38 14.65 4.19
N ILE A 28 11.23 13.99 3.98
CA ILE A 28 10.12 13.99 4.96
C ILE A 28 10.53 13.20 6.20
N ILE A 29 11.17 12.04 6.00
CA ILE A 29 11.60 11.16 7.09
C ILE A 29 12.78 11.78 7.84
N ASP A 30 13.77 12.30 7.10
CA ASP A 30 14.93 13.00 7.68
C ASP A 30 14.45 14.17 8.57
N ALA A 31 13.48 14.97 8.13
CA ALA A 31 12.92 16.08 8.93
C ALA A 31 12.18 15.64 10.21
N VAL A 32 11.66 14.40 10.26
CA VAL A 32 11.07 13.82 11.47
C VAL A 32 12.17 13.35 12.43
N HIS A 33 13.19 12.69 11.90
CA HIS A 33 14.33 12.20 12.67
C HIS A 33 15.21 13.34 13.23
N ASP A 34 15.41 14.42 12.47
CA ASP A 34 16.16 15.61 12.92
C ASP A 34 15.54 16.27 14.17
N LYS A 35 14.25 16.03 14.41
CA LYS A 35 13.52 16.48 15.60
C LYS A 35 13.49 15.44 16.72
N GLY A 36 14.24 14.34 16.60
CA GLY A 36 14.29 13.25 17.57
C GLY A 36 13.01 12.40 17.64
N ASN A 37 12.15 12.44 16.61
CA ASN A 37 10.88 11.72 16.60
C ASN A 37 10.97 10.41 15.81
N ILE A 38 10.02 9.51 16.08
CA ILE A 38 9.91 8.21 15.39
C ILE A 38 8.93 8.32 14.23
N PHE A 39 9.34 7.82 13.06
CA PHE A 39 8.47 7.70 11.90
C PHE A 39 7.84 6.30 11.81
N PHE A 40 6.52 6.25 11.62
CA PHE A 40 5.78 5.01 11.34
C PHE A 40 5.21 5.04 9.93
N CYS A 41 5.51 3.98 9.17
CA CYS A 41 4.96 3.71 7.85
C CYS A 41 3.78 2.74 7.97
N GLN A 42 2.57 3.19 7.65
CA GLN A 42 1.44 2.29 7.47
C GLN A 42 1.46 1.73 6.04
N ILE A 43 1.56 0.41 5.94
CA ILE A 43 1.51 -0.31 4.67
C ILE A 43 0.04 -0.67 4.39
N TRP A 44 -0.48 -0.27 3.23
CA TRP A 44 -1.90 -0.36 2.95
C TRP A 44 -2.26 -1.11 1.65
N HIS A 45 -3.01 -2.20 1.81
CA HIS A 45 -3.71 -2.88 0.72
C HIS A 45 -5.19 -2.51 0.75
N VAL A 46 -5.72 -1.97 -0.35
CA VAL A 46 -7.12 -1.46 -0.40
C VAL A 46 -8.16 -2.57 -0.60
N GLY A 47 -7.76 -3.68 -1.22
CA GLY A 47 -8.62 -4.84 -1.42
C GLY A 47 -9.87 -4.51 -2.23
N VAL A 48 -11.05 -4.78 -1.66
CA VAL A 48 -12.37 -4.53 -2.27
C VAL A 48 -12.60 -3.07 -2.70
N SER A 49 -11.87 -2.12 -2.12
CA SER A 49 -12.01 -0.69 -2.43
C SER A 49 -11.06 -0.18 -3.53
N ASN A 50 -10.54 -1.08 -4.39
CA ASN A 50 -9.71 -0.70 -5.52
C ASN A 50 -10.52 0.03 -6.61
N ARG A 51 -9.98 1.13 -7.14
CA ARG A 51 -10.60 1.94 -8.22
C ARG A 51 -9.87 1.84 -9.57
N ASP A 52 -8.82 1.03 -9.68
CA ASP A 52 -7.91 0.96 -10.83
C ASP A 52 -8.49 0.29 -12.10
N GLY A 53 -9.81 0.26 -12.26
CA GLY A 53 -10.51 -0.37 -13.40
C GLY A 53 -10.48 -1.90 -13.42
N GLU A 54 -9.47 -2.52 -12.80
CA GLU A 54 -9.38 -3.96 -12.59
C GLU A 54 -10.32 -4.43 -11.46
N ALA A 55 -10.82 -5.66 -11.55
CA ALA A 55 -11.64 -6.23 -10.49
C ALA A 55 -10.82 -6.30 -9.18
N PRO A 56 -11.30 -5.67 -8.08
CA PRO A 56 -10.59 -5.70 -6.81
C PRO A 56 -10.42 -7.13 -6.30
N ILE A 57 -9.38 -7.38 -5.52
CA ILE A 57 -9.22 -8.67 -4.83
C ILE A 57 -9.71 -8.58 -3.39
N SER A 58 -10.37 -9.63 -2.92
CA SER A 58 -10.86 -9.73 -1.54
C SER A 58 -10.91 -11.19 -1.07
N CYS A 59 -11.16 -11.41 0.23
CA CYS A 59 -11.35 -12.75 0.80
C CYS A 59 -12.65 -13.43 0.34
N THR A 60 -13.60 -12.63 -0.19
CA THR A 60 -14.87 -13.07 -0.76
C THR A 60 -15.16 -12.31 -2.04
N ASP A 61 -16.15 -12.78 -2.80
CA ASP A 61 -16.73 -12.13 -3.97
C ASP A 61 -17.83 -11.10 -3.63
N LYS A 62 -18.02 -10.82 -2.33
CA LYS A 62 -19.06 -9.89 -1.87
C LYS A 62 -18.59 -8.44 -2.04
N ALA A 63 -19.36 -7.67 -2.81
CA ALA A 63 -19.18 -6.23 -2.90
C ALA A 63 -19.41 -5.55 -1.53
N MET A 64 -18.73 -4.42 -1.31
CA MET A 64 -18.94 -3.62 -0.10
C MET A 64 -20.38 -3.09 -0.03
N MET A 65 -20.96 -3.20 1.16
CA MET A 65 -22.28 -2.67 1.46
C MET A 65 -22.25 -1.14 1.35
N HIS A 66 -23.28 -0.54 0.74
CA HIS A 66 -23.42 0.91 0.54
C HIS A 66 -22.43 1.59 -0.42
N THR A 67 -21.60 0.84 -1.17
CA THR A 67 -20.68 1.43 -2.15
C THR A 67 -20.62 0.64 -3.47
N LYS A 68 -21.68 -0.08 -3.83
CA LYS A 68 -21.71 -0.95 -5.02
C LYS A 68 -21.52 -0.18 -6.33
N ASP A 69 -21.94 1.08 -6.36
CA ASP A 69 -21.88 1.93 -7.55
C ASP A 69 -20.49 2.57 -7.73
N LEU A 70 -19.63 2.45 -6.70
CA LEU A 70 -18.31 3.09 -6.65
C LEU A 70 -17.16 2.14 -6.99
N PHE A 71 -17.40 0.82 -6.96
CA PHE A 71 -16.36 -0.20 -7.13
C PHE A 71 -16.89 -1.36 -7.97
N THR A 72 -16.02 -1.92 -8.80
CA THR A 72 -16.33 -3.17 -9.50
C THR A 72 -16.45 -4.32 -8.49
N PRO A 73 -17.29 -5.34 -8.74
CA PRO A 73 -17.40 -6.49 -7.85
C PRO A 73 -16.04 -7.17 -7.65
N PRO A 74 -15.66 -7.52 -6.40
CA PRO A 74 -14.36 -8.10 -6.16
C PRO A 74 -14.29 -9.55 -6.62
N ARG A 75 -13.11 -9.96 -7.07
CA ARG A 75 -12.74 -11.34 -7.25
C ARG A 75 -12.23 -11.91 -5.93
N ARG A 76 -12.68 -13.12 -5.61
CA ARG A 76 -12.13 -13.89 -4.49
C ARG A 76 -10.68 -14.28 -4.79
N LEU A 77 -9.78 -13.99 -3.84
CA LEU A 77 -8.40 -14.42 -3.90
C LEU A 77 -8.31 -15.95 -3.78
N SER A 78 -7.53 -16.59 -4.65
CA SER A 78 -7.28 -18.03 -4.57
C SER A 78 -6.20 -18.36 -3.54
N THR A 79 -6.16 -19.61 -3.08
CA THR A 79 -5.14 -20.10 -2.15
C THR A 79 -3.74 -20.04 -2.74
N GLU A 80 -3.63 -20.20 -4.06
CA GLU A 80 -2.37 -20.18 -4.80
C GLU A 80 -1.81 -18.77 -4.95
N GLU A 81 -2.67 -17.74 -4.96
CA GLU A 81 -2.28 -16.34 -5.06
C GLU A 81 -1.83 -15.74 -3.71
N PHE A 82 -2.26 -16.33 -2.59
CA PHE A 82 -2.00 -15.82 -1.24
C PHE A 82 -0.49 -15.63 -0.94
N PRO A 83 0.41 -16.58 -1.24
CA PRO A 83 1.84 -16.38 -1.05
C PRO A 83 2.39 -15.17 -1.83
N GLY A 84 1.83 -14.89 -3.02
CA GLY A 84 2.20 -13.74 -3.83
C GLY A 84 1.91 -12.40 -3.13
N ILE A 85 0.73 -12.27 -2.52
CA ILE A 85 0.34 -11.07 -1.76
C ILE A 85 1.22 -10.89 -0.53
N VAL A 86 1.49 -11.98 0.21
CA VAL A 86 2.39 -11.93 1.37
C VAL A 86 3.80 -11.50 0.95
N ASN A 87 4.32 -12.06 -0.14
CA ASN A 87 5.63 -11.70 -0.67
C ASN A 87 5.68 -10.23 -1.11
N GLU A 88 4.61 -9.71 -1.71
CA GLU A 88 4.51 -8.29 -2.05
C GLU A 88 4.60 -7.40 -0.80
N MET A 89 3.85 -7.74 0.26
CA MET A 89 3.90 -7.02 1.52
C MET A 89 5.30 -7.07 2.15
N LEU A 90 5.90 -8.26 2.23
CA LEU A 90 7.23 -8.46 2.79
C LEU A 90 8.30 -7.70 2.00
N TRP A 91 8.25 -7.73 0.67
CA TRP A 91 9.20 -7.01 -0.18
C TRP A 91 9.13 -5.50 0.06
N LYS A 92 7.93 -4.93 0.24
CA LYS A 92 7.79 -3.48 0.51
C LYS A 92 8.14 -3.12 1.94
N MET A 93 7.89 -3.99 2.92
CA MET A 93 8.42 -3.84 4.28
C MET A 93 9.96 -3.78 4.25
N ALA A 94 10.59 -4.69 3.50
CA ALA A 94 12.04 -4.70 3.32
C ALA A 94 12.54 -3.44 2.60
N LEU A 95 11.82 -2.98 1.57
CA LEU A 95 12.15 -1.74 0.85
C LEU A 95 12.07 -0.50 1.76
N VAL A 96 11.01 -0.37 2.56
CA VAL A 96 10.87 0.73 3.55
C VAL A 96 12.03 0.68 4.54
N LYS A 97 12.33 -0.51 5.08
CA LYS A 97 13.44 -0.68 6.03
C LYS A 97 14.78 -0.30 5.41
N TRP A 98 15.08 -0.82 4.23
CA TRP A 98 16.35 -0.57 3.56
C TRP A 98 16.53 0.88 3.13
N SER A 99 15.43 1.54 2.74
CA SER A 99 15.47 2.92 2.25
C SER A 99 15.60 3.96 3.37
N PHE A 100 15.11 3.66 4.59
CA PHE A 100 14.92 4.69 5.63
C PHE A 100 15.41 4.31 7.04
N MET A 101 15.81 3.06 7.28
CA MET A 101 16.30 2.62 8.59
C MET A 101 17.81 2.29 8.60
N VAL A 102 18.56 2.62 7.53
CA VAL A 102 20.01 2.39 7.41
C VAL A 102 20.80 3.70 7.51
N THR A 103 20.28 4.69 8.24
CA THR A 103 21.00 5.94 8.55
C THR A 103 21.21 6.05 10.05
#